data_AF-A0A9E5P5Z1-F1
#
_entry.id   AF-A0A9E5P5Z1-F1
#
_cell.length_a   1.000
_cell.length_b   1.000
_cell.length_c   1.000
_cell.angle_alpha   90.00
_cell.angle_beta   90.00
_cell.angle_gamma   90.00
#
_symmetry.space_group_name_H-M   'P 1'
#
loop_
_entity.id
_entity.type
_entity.pdbx_description
1 polymer ?
#
loop_
_entity_poly.entity_id
_entity_poly.type
_entity_poly.pdbx_seq_one_letter_code
_entity_poly.pdbx_strand_id
1 'polypeptide(L)'
;RTDPPAVNGWGFTFASTRFIPAEIAGLTAADVPRLKLKWAFAYPGATRARSQPMVAAGSVFVGSQHGRMYALDLETGCMRWSFAADAEVRSAVSVSDWTDGADARVFFGDFKANVYA
;
A
#
# COMPACT_ATOMS: atom_id res chain seq x y z
N ARG A 1 1.29 15.31 3.39
CA ARG A 1 0.78 14.88 4.71
C ARG A 1 1.95 14.27 5.47
N THR A 2 2.36 14.91 6.57
CA THR A 2 3.41 14.47 7.49
C THR A 2 2.86 13.60 8.63
N ASP A 3 1.53 13.51 8.74
CA ASP A 3 0.85 12.72 9.77
C ASP A 3 1.27 11.24 9.69
N PRO A 4 1.52 10.60 10.84
CA PRO A 4 1.77 9.17 10.89
C PRO A 4 0.58 8.40 10.28
N PRO A 5 0.81 7.21 9.72
CA PRO A 5 -0.24 6.48 9.05
C PRO A 5 -1.35 6.13 10.04
N ALA A 6 -2.60 6.44 9.70
CA ALA A 6 -3.77 6.04 10.50
C ALA A 6 -4.05 4.53 10.42
N VAL A 7 -3.28 3.82 9.59
CA VAL A 7 -3.50 2.47 9.13
C VAL A 7 -2.14 1.80 8.99
N ASN A 8 -1.83 0.84 9.86
CA ASN A 8 -0.49 0.25 9.95
C ASN A 8 -0.58 -1.25 9.64
N GLY A 9 -0.17 -1.65 8.44
CA GLY A 9 -0.02 -3.05 8.05
C GLY A 9 -1.31 -3.81 7.73
N TRP A 10 -1.23 -5.15 7.78
CA TRP A 10 -2.31 -6.04 7.35
C TRP A 10 -3.55 -5.91 8.23
N GLY A 11 -4.73 -5.79 7.61
CA GLY A 11 -5.97 -5.62 8.35
C GLY A 11 -6.12 -4.27 9.07
N PHE A 12 -5.25 -3.31 8.74
CA PHE A 12 -5.26 -1.89 9.14
C PHE A 12 -4.95 -1.57 10.60
N THR A 13 -5.24 -2.50 11.52
CA THR A 13 -4.93 -2.43 12.95
C THR A 13 -4.43 -3.79 13.44
N PHE A 14 -3.88 -3.85 14.66
CA PHE A 14 -3.49 -5.12 15.30
C PHE A 14 -4.67 -6.09 15.51
N ALA A 15 -5.91 -5.58 15.54
CA ALA A 15 -7.10 -6.42 15.61
C ALA A 15 -7.45 -7.09 14.26
N SER A 16 -6.81 -6.66 13.16
CA SER A 16 -6.95 -7.25 11.81
C SER A 16 -8.39 -7.37 11.31
N THR A 17 -9.28 -6.48 11.76
CA THR A 17 -10.72 -6.53 11.45
C THR A 17 -11.03 -6.08 10.02
N ARG A 18 -10.07 -5.40 9.36
CA ARG A 18 -10.28 -4.71 8.07
C ARG A 18 -11.37 -3.63 8.12
N PHE A 19 -11.81 -3.24 9.31
CA PHE A 19 -12.78 -2.19 9.51
C PHE A 19 -12.10 -0.82 9.46
N ILE A 20 -12.63 0.07 8.62
CA ILE A 20 -12.24 1.49 8.59
C ILE A 20 -13.42 2.31 9.14
N PRO A 21 -13.25 3.00 10.28
CA PRO A 21 -14.26 3.91 10.82
C PRO A 21 -14.64 5.03 9.85
N ALA A 22 -15.85 5.58 9.99
CA ALA A 22 -16.38 6.59 9.07
C ALA A 22 -15.54 7.88 9.08
N GLU A 23 -14.99 8.23 10.25
CA GLU A 23 -14.11 9.39 10.45
C GLU A 23 -12.82 9.30 9.64
N ILE A 24 -12.32 8.07 9.39
CA ILE A 24 -11.14 7.81 8.56
C ILE A 24 -11.55 7.63 7.09
N ALA A 25 -12.65 6.91 6.83
CA ALA A 25 -13.09 6.60 5.48
C ALA A 25 -13.43 7.85 4.67
N GLY A 26 -14.01 8.87 5.31
CA GLY A 26 -14.47 10.09 4.63
C GLY A 26 -15.54 9.82 3.56
N LEU A 27 -16.21 8.68 3.64
CA LEU A 27 -17.20 8.20 2.67
C LEU A 27 -18.39 7.56 3.40
N THR A 28 -19.60 7.84 2.91
CA THR A 28 -20.85 7.24 3.37
C THR A 28 -21.48 6.37 2.28
N ALA A 29 -22.49 5.57 2.64
CA ALA A 29 -23.25 4.78 1.66
C ALA A 29 -23.92 5.65 0.57
N ALA A 30 -24.30 6.89 0.90
CA ALA A 30 -24.90 7.83 -0.05
C ALA A 30 -23.91 8.34 -1.11
N ASP A 31 -22.60 8.24 -0.85
CA ASP A 31 -21.55 8.68 -1.77
C ASP A 31 -21.25 7.63 -2.85
N VAL A 32 -21.52 6.35 -2.57
CA VAL A 32 -21.15 5.21 -3.42
C VAL A 32 -21.64 5.36 -4.87
N PRO A 33 -22.89 5.77 -5.16
CA PRO A 33 -23.36 5.92 -6.53
C PRO A 33 -22.66 7.04 -7.32
N ARG A 34 -21.94 7.95 -6.63
CA ARG A 34 -21.24 9.10 -7.23
C ARG A 34 -19.76 8.84 -7.47
N LEU A 35 -19.23 7.70 -7.00
CA LEU A 35 -17.83 7.35 -7.15
C LEU A 35 -17.45 7.21 -8.64
N LYS A 36 -16.26 7.72 -8.96
CA LYS A 36 -15.65 7.61 -10.28
C LYS A 36 -14.21 7.13 -10.12
N LEU A 37 -13.73 6.40 -11.13
CA LEU A 37 -12.32 6.03 -11.20
C LEU A 37 -11.47 7.30 -11.23
N LYS A 38 -10.54 7.43 -10.28
CA LYS A 38 -9.57 8.54 -10.25
C LYS A 38 -8.36 8.23 -11.13
N TRP A 39 -7.77 7.05 -10.94
CA TRP A 39 -6.65 6.52 -11.73
C TRP A 39 -6.64 4.99 -11.65
N ALA A 40 -5.92 4.36 -12.59
CA ALA A 40 -5.67 2.93 -12.59
C ALA A 40 -4.20 2.66 -12.89
N PHE A 41 -3.66 1.58 -12.34
CA PHE A 41 -2.29 1.13 -12.57
C PHE A 41 -2.30 -0.33 -13.02
N ALA A 42 -1.65 -0.61 -14.15
CA ALA A 42 -1.49 -1.97 -14.65
C ALA A 42 -0.20 -2.57 -14.10
N TYR A 43 -0.27 -3.81 -13.62
CA TYR A 43 0.90 -4.58 -13.21
C TYR A 43 1.52 -5.25 -14.44
N PRO A 44 2.70 -4.82 -14.93
CA PRO A 44 3.29 -5.40 -16.12
C PRO A 44 3.53 -6.91 -15.97
N GLY A 45 3.03 -7.69 -16.93
CA GLY A 45 3.14 -9.15 -16.97
C GLY A 45 2.23 -9.90 -16.00
N ALA A 46 1.71 -9.26 -14.95
CA ALA A 46 1.00 -9.96 -13.89
C ALA A 46 -0.42 -10.34 -14.31
N THR A 47 -0.82 -11.55 -13.93
CA THR A 47 -2.19 -12.05 -14.14
C THR A 47 -3.03 -11.95 -12.86
N ARG A 48 -2.39 -11.61 -11.73
CA ARG A 48 -3.00 -11.54 -10.40
C ARG A 48 -2.41 -10.37 -9.60
N ALA A 49 -3.26 -9.69 -8.84
CA ALA A 49 -2.87 -8.71 -7.82
C ALA A 49 -3.39 -9.19 -6.46
N ARG A 50 -2.48 -9.59 -5.56
CA ARG A 50 -2.84 -10.23 -4.29
C ARG A 50 -2.28 -9.53 -3.04
N SER A 51 -1.38 -8.57 -3.22
CA SER A 51 -0.85 -7.75 -2.14
C SER A 51 -1.93 -6.78 -1.66
N GLN A 52 -2.03 -6.60 -0.35
CA GLN A 52 -2.86 -5.54 0.24
C GLN A 52 -2.11 -4.21 0.08
N PRO A 53 -2.71 -3.19 -0.56
CA PRO A 53 -2.09 -1.87 -0.65
C PRO A 53 -1.88 -1.24 0.73
N MET A 54 -0.77 -0.52 0.88
CA MET A 54 -0.47 0.33 2.03
C MET A 54 -0.40 1.78 1.58
N VAL A 55 -0.99 2.70 2.34
CA VAL A 55 -0.99 4.14 2.01
C VAL A 55 -0.25 4.90 3.10
N ALA A 56 0.87 5.52 2.74
CA ALA A 56 1.70 6.31 3.66
C ALA A 56 2.55 7.32 2.88
N ALA A 57 2.92 8.43 3.51
CA ALA A 57 3.80 9.45 2.92
C ALA A 57 3.39 9.91 1.50
N GLY A 58 2.07 10.06 1.26
CA GLY A 58 1.53 10.44 -0.04
C GLY A 58 1.75 9.40 -1.16
N SER A 59 1.99 8.14 -0.79
CA SER A 59 2.24 7.04 -1.72
C SER A 59 1.33 5.85 -1.43
N VAL A 60 1.04 5.07 -2.47
CA VAL A 60 0.44 3.74 -2.39
C VAL A 60 1.53 2.71 -2.68
N PHE A 61 1.77 1.80 -1.73
CA PHE A 61 2.72 0.70 -1.86
C PHE A 61 2.00 -0.60 -2.18
N VAL A 62 2.43 -1.30 -3.23
CA VAL A 62 1.82 -2.55 -3.69
C VAL A 62 2.85 -3.53 -4.23
N GLY A 63 2.72 -4.80 -3.82
CA GLY A 63 3.49 -5.92 -4.36
C GLY A 63 2.82 -6.59 -5.57
N SER A 64 3.62 -7.25 -6.39
CA SER A 64 3.19 -7.91 -7.62
C SER A 64 3.58 -9.39 -7.68
N GLN A 65 2.78 -10.16 -8.44
CA GLN A 65 3.04 -11.55 -8.82
C GLN A 65 4.45 -11.76 -9.43
N HIS A 66 4.99 -10.79 -10.16
CA HIS A 66 6.32 -10.90 -10.78
C HIS A 66 7.46 -10.35 -9.90
N GLY A 67 7.24 -10.28 -8.58
CA GLY A 67 8.28 -9.86 -7.65
C GLY A 67 8.67 -8.40 -7.77
N ARG A 68 7.71 -7.53 -8.10
CA ARG A 68 7.92 -6.08 -8.07
C ARG A 68 7.16 -5.45 -6.94
N MET A 69 7.84 -4.62 -6.16
CA MET A 69 7.23 -3.66 -5.25
C MET A 69 7.16 -2.31 -5.97
N TYR A 70 6.02 -1.64 -5.88
CA TYR A 70 5.80 -0.32 -6.45
C TYR A 70 5.44 0.67 -5.36
N ALA A 71 5.99 1.88 -5.46
CA ALA A 71 5.42 3.06 -4.82
C ALA A 71 4.80 3.94 -5.89
N LEU A 72 3.50 4.16 -5.78
CA LEU A 72 2.73 5.01 -6.66
C LEU A 72 2.40 6.31 -5.94
N ASP A 73 2.40 7.41 -6.66
CA ASP A 73 1.89 8.68 -6.17
C ASP A 73 0.39 8.58 -5.88
N LEU A 74 -0.03 8.96 -4.67
CA LEU A 74 -1.42 8.80 -4.22
C LEU A 74 -2.42 9.59 -5.08
N GLU A 75 -2.02 10.75 -5.58
CA GLU A 75 -2.90 11.65 -6.31
C GLU A 75 -3.03 11.27 -7.78
N THR A 76 -1.93 10.88 -8.41
CA THR A 76 -1.83 10.67 -9.85
C THR A 76 -1.79 9.20 -10.28
N GLY A 77 -1.41 8.29 -9.37
CA GLY A 77 -1.15 6.90 -9.70
C GLY A 77 0.17 6.67 -10.46
N CYS A 78 0.96 7.72 -10.70
CA CYS A 78 2.26 7.62 -11.37
C CYS A 78 3.27 6.88 -10.48
N MET A 79 4.13 6.06 -11.08
CA MET A 79 5.17 5.36 -10.34
C MET A 79 6.22 6.36 -9.84
N ARG A 80 6.41 6.40 -8.51
CA ARG A 80 7.50 7.15 -7.87
C ARG A 80 8.79 6.36 -7.90
N TRP A 81 8.71 5.07 -7.55
CA TRP A 81 9.82 4.12 -7.65
C TRP A 81 9.30 2.69 -7.72
N SER A 82 10.21 1.76 -8.04
CA SER A 82 9.94 0.33 -7.94
C SER A 82 11.19 -0.45 -7.54
N PHE A 83 10.98 -1.61 -6.91
CA PHE A 83 12.02 -2.51 -6.44
C PHE A 83 11.75 -3.93 -6.96
N ALA A 84 12.81 -4.63 -7.37
CA ALA A 84 12.75 -6.01 -7.84
C ALA A 84 13.17 -6.96 -6.72
N ALA A 85 12.21 -7.73 -6.21
CA ALA A 85 12.42 -8.83 -5.28
C ALA A 85 12.69 -10.15 -6.02
N ASP A 86 13.11 -11.18 -5.30
CA ASP A 86 13.52 -12.45 -5.90
C ASP A 86 12.34 -13.37 -6.26
N ALA A 87 11.14 -13.06 -5.75
CA ALA A 87 9.90 -13.80 -5.97
C ALA A 87 8.66 -12.91 -5.76
N GLU A 88 7.47 -13.48 -6.01
CA GLU A 88 6.16 -12.81 -5.82
C GLU A 88 6.08 -12.07 -4.47
N VAL A 89 5.72 -10.79 -4.52
CA VAL A 89 5.42 -9.96 -3.35
C VAL A 89 3.91 -9.99 -3.12
N ARG A 90 3.46 -10.95 -2.31
CA ARG A 90 2.05 -11.08 -1.88
C ARG A 90 1.82 -10.48 -0.49
N SER A 91 2.86 -10.39 0.33
CA SER A 91 2.71 -10.05 1.75
C SER A 91 2.07 -8.68 1.92
N ALA A 92 1.61 -8.44 3.14
CA ALA A 92 1.36 -7.09 3.60
C ALA A 92 2.64 -6.24 3.48
N VAL A 93 2.45 -4.96 3.22
CA VAL A 93 3.48 -3.96 3.31
C VAL A 93 3.30 -3.22 4.64
N SER A 94 4.36 -3.08 5.42
CA SER A 94 4.36 -2.23 6.62
C SER A 94 5.36 -1.09 6.46
N VAL A 95 5.09 0.02 7.14
CA VAL A 95 5.98 1.18 7.14
C VAL A 95 6.40 1.42 8.59
N SER A 96 7.67 1.76 8.85
CA SER A 96 8.10 2.15 10.19
C SER A 96 7.41 3.45 10.61
N ASP A 97 7.26 3.64 11.92
CA ASP A 97 6.96 4.97 12.44
C ASP A 97 8.06 5.96 12.02
N TRP A 98 7.67 7.22 11.81
CA TRP A 98 8.61 8.31 11.58
C TRP A 98 8.24 9.50 12.48
N THR A 99 9.25 10.09 13.13
CA THR A 99 9.18 11.48 13.61
C THR A 99 9.94 12.35 12.62
N ASP A 100 9.66 13.66 12.60
CA ASP A 100 10.37 14.60 11.72
C ASP A 100 11.89 14.37 11.81
N GLY A 101 12.51 14.00 10.67
CA GLY A 101 13.95 13.75 10.54
C GLY A 101 14.40 12.28 10.49
N ALA A 102 13.51 11.29 10.68
CA ALA A 102 13.85 9.87 10.49
C ALA A 102 13.46 9.36 9.10
N ASP A 103 14.32 8.54 8.48
CA ASP A 103 14.02 7.85 7.23
C ASP A 103 12.97 6.76 7.46
N ALA A 104 11.75 6.99 6.97
CA ALA A 104 10.70 5.97 6.96
C ALA A 104 11.09 4.80 6.06
N ARG A 105 10.96 3.56 6.56
CA ARG A 105 11.29 2.33 5.82
C ARG A 105 10.05 1.53 5.49
N VAL A 106 10.09 0.80 4.38
CA VAL A 106 9.00 -0.04 3.89
C VAL A 106 9.41 -1.50 3.98
N PHE A 107 8.74 -2.26 4.82
CA PHE A 107 9.02 -3.67 5.02
C PHE A 107 8.03 -4.55 4.26
N PHE A 108 8.57 -5.57 3.60
CA PHE A 108 7.78 -6.59 2.91
C PHE A 108 8.60 -7.86 2.74
N GLY A 109 7.92 -8.96 2.46
CA GLY A 109 8.55 -10.24 2.13
C GLY A 109 8.08 -10.79 0.79
N ASP A 110 8.82 -11.78 0.30
CA ASP A 110 8.50 -12.48 -0.93
C ASP A 110 8.22 -13.97 -0.71
N PHE A 111 7.86 -14.68 -1.78
CA PHE A 111 7.59 -16.11 -1.78
C PHE A 111 8.81 -17.01 -1.52
N LYS A 112 10.02 -16.45 -1.53
CA LYS A 112 11.27 -17.15 -1.19
C LYS A 112 11.68 -16.95 0.27
N ALA A 113 10.81 -16.33 1.08
CA ALA A 113 11.07 -15.99 2.46
C ALA A 113 12.18 -14.96 2.66
N ASN A 114 12.45 -14.14 1.66
CA ASN A 114 13.28 -12.94 1.84
C ASN A 114 12.47 -11.84 2.55
N VAL A 115 13.17 -10.96 3.26
CA VAL A 115 12.62 -9.74 3.88
C VAL A 115 13.43 -8.54 3.40
N TYR A 116 12.72 -7.48 3.03
CA TYR A 116 13.28 -6.23 2.50
C TYR A 116 12.87 -5.04 3.39
N ALA A 117 13.66 -3.95 3.38
CA ALA A 117 13.43 -2.71 4.15
C ALA A 117 13.95 -1.47 3.41
#